data_AF-A0A517TP76-F1
#
_entry.id   AF-A0A517TP76-F1
#
_cell.length_a   1.000
_cell.length_b   1.000
_cell.length_c   1.000
_cell.angle_alpha   90.00
_cell.angle_beta   90.00
_cell.angle_gamma   90.00
#
_symmetry.space_group_name_H-M   'P 1'
#
loop_
_entity.id
_entity.type
_entity.pdbx_description
1 polymer ?
#
loop_
_entity_poly.entity_id
_entity_poly.type
_entity_poly.pdbx_seq_one_letter_code
_entity_poly.pdbx_strand_id
1 'polypeptide(L)'
;MRYALPIVAALLAWTPAAPAVNVAFMPGDAFFHAELTEESLDKFRDSVIGLEYAYPSGTYTFCGFAGYTRLKILGDTRALTGHVKSLFKSRIKQQAGKKYVDAMGFEEDFAGFHLFVYDRSFVCSSESRIGLKYNEDWVSLQNEALGLPAAQRGSARFTTFVSTAGAVAHEWQYAASVPGLPTRVPMGPGWGPAGPVVHGPAEIEVKAVQIVLVPEPDIAKLLQRTPGSEFFSITEDGVVLWGWDERRKLQSKPWPGD
;
A
#
# COMPACT_ATOMS: atom_id res chain seq x y z
N MET A 1 -34.75 57.52 13.84
CA MET A 1 -33.83 56.65 14.59
C MET A 1 -34.54 55.36 14.98
N ARG A 2 -34.55 54.35 14.10
CA ARG A 2 -34.88 52.95 14.40
C ARG A 2 -34.09 52.09 13.41
N TYR A 3 -33.10 51.39 13.92
CA TYR A 3 -32.32 50.40 13.20
C TYR A 3 -33.11 49.08 13.16
N ALA A 4 -33.11 48.38 12.02
CA ALA A 4 -33.35 46.95 11.96
C ALA A 4 -32.47 46.36 10.85
N LEU A 5 -31.38 45.73 11.29
CA LEU A 5 -30.40 44.98 10.50
C LEU A 5 -31.03 43.71 9.89
N PRO A 6 -30.44 43.14 8.83
CA PRO A 6 -31.03 42.09 8.02
C PRO A 6 -30.98 40.72 8.70
N ILE A 7 -31.99 39.90 8.41
CA ILE A 7 -32.01 38.47 8.71
C ILE A 7 -30.99 37.80 7.79
N VAL A 8 -29.79 37.54 8.30
CA VAL A 8 -28.86 36.56 7.74
C VAL A 8 -28.51 35.62 8.89
N ALA A 9 -29.28 34.55 9.02
CA ALA A 9 -29.00 33.50 9.98
C ALA A 9 -29.34 32.13 9.38
N ALA A 10 -28.34 31.24 9.46
CA ALA A 10 -28.40 29.79 9.33
C ALA A 10 -28.54 29.19 7.91
N LEU A 11 -27.49 29.33 7.11
CA LEU A 11 -27.12 28.37 6.05
C LEU A 11 -25.70 27.84 6.31
N LEU A 12 -25.39 27.52 7.56
CA LEU A 12 -24.18 26.85 7.97
C LEU A 12 -24.55 25.63 8.80
N ALA A 13 -23.88 24.52 8.49
CA ALA A 13 -23.95 23.22 9.15
C ALA A 13 -25.10 22.30 8.70
N TRP A 14 -25.04 21.88 7.44
CA TRP A 14 -25.28 20.47 7.06
C TRP A 14 -24.26 20.10 5.97
N THR A 15 -22.97 20.27 6.27
CA THR A 15 -21.99 19.40 5.63
C THR A 15 -22.11 18.06 6.34
N PRO A 16 -22.60 16.98 5.70
CA PRO A 16 -22.48 15.67 6.30
C PRO A 16 -21.00 15.49 6.64
N ALA A 17 -20.71 15.17 7.90
CA ALA A 17 -19.38 14.75 8.29
C ALA A 17 -19.06 13.56 7.38
N ALA A 18 -18.17 13.76 6.42
CA ALA A 18 -17.74 12.68 5.57
C ALA A 18 -17.20 11.60 6.52
N PRO A 19 -17.75 10.38 6.54
CA PRO A 19 -17.20 9.33 7.36
C PRO A 19 -15.73 9.16 6.95
N ALA A 20 -14.81 9.50 7.86
CA ALA A 20 -13.45 9.03 7.71
C ALA A 20 -13.52 7.50 7.85
N VAL A 21 -12.76 6.76 7.07
CA VAL A 21 -12.66 5.31 7.22
C VAL A 21 -11.21 4.97 6.94
N ASN A 22 -10.63 4.10 7.76
CA ASN A 22 -9.29 3.61 7.53
C ASN A 22 -9.38 2.52 6.45
N VAL A 23 -9.07 2.88 5.21
CA VAL A 23 -9.18 1.96 4.07
C VAL A 23 -7.89 1.14 3.96
N ALA A 24 -8.03 -0.18 4.06
CA ALA A 24 -6.96 -1.15 3.87
C ALA A 24 -6.71 -1.41 2.37
N PHE A 25 -6.31 -2.63 2.01
CA PHE A 25 -6.27 -3.06 0.63
C PHE A 25 -7.68 -3.20 0.05
N MET A 26 -7.91 -2.58 -1.10
CA MET A 26 -9.15 -2.70 -1.86
C MET A 26 -8.88 -3.48 -3.16
N PRO A 27 -9.81 -4.35 -3.60
CA PRO A 27 -9.72 -4.91 -4.94
C PRO A 27 -9.60 -3.78 -5.97
N GLY A 28 -8.61 -3.88 -6.86
CA GLY A 28 -8.27 -2.82 -7.81
C GLY A 28 -6.98 -2.09 -7.48
N ASP A 29 -6.61 -1.97 -6.19
CA ASP A 29 -5.34 -1.36 -5.78
C ASP A 29 -4.15 -2.10 -6.45
N ALA A 30 -3.16 -1.36 -6.93
CA ALA A 30 -1.96 -1.91 -7.57
C ALA A 30 -1.08 -2.73 -6.63
N PHE A 31 -1.20 -2.53 -5.31
CA PHE A 31 -0.43 -3.28 -4.32
C PHE A 31 -1.17 -3.56 -3.02
N PHE A 32 -0.70 -4.59 -2.31
CA PHE A 32 -0.96 -4.81 -0.88
C PHE A 32 0.29 -4.43 -0.08
N HIS A 33 0.15 -3.66 0.99
CA HIS A 33 1.28 -3.25 1.84
C HIS A 33 1.28 -3.98 3.19
N ALA A 34 2.47 -4.39 3.62
CA ALA A 34 2.73 -4.98 4.92
C ALA A 34 4.08 -4.49 5.46
N GLU A 35 4.31 -4.71 6.75
CA GLU A 35 5.63 -4.54 7.36
C GLU A 35 6.32 -5.89 7.51
N LEU A 36 7.57 -5.94 7.05
CA LEU A 36 8.42 -7.11 7.19
C LEU A 36 9.28 -6.98 8.45
N THR A 37 9.08 -7.90 9.37
CA THR A 37 9.81 -8.04 10.65
C THR A 37 10.29 -9.48 10.79
N GLU A 38 11.16 -9.75 11.76
CA GLU A 38 11.56 -11.13 12.07
C GLU A 38 10.33 -11.99 12.42
N GLU A 39 9.40 -11.43 13.21
CA GLU A 39 8.17 -12.12 13.59
C GLU A 39 7.28 -12.45 12.38
N SER A 40 7.14 -11.53 11.43
CA SER A 40 6.32 -11.80 10.24
C SER A 40 6.97 -12.82 9.31
N LEU A 41 8.30 -12.86 9.21
CA LEU A 41 9.03 -13.90 8.46
C LEU A 41 8.91 -15.30 9.05
N ASP A 42 8.83 -15.41 10.37
CA ASP A 42 8.64 -16.68 11.06
C ASP A 42 7.26 -17.28 10.81
N LYS A 43 6.30 -16.50 10.31
CA LYS A 43 4.97 -16.96 9.90
C LYS A 43 4.94 -17.49 8.46
N PHE A 44 6.00 -17.29 7.66
CA PHE A 44 6.04 -17.79 6.29
C PHE A 44 6.15 -19.32 6.29
N ARG A 45 5.44 -19.98 5.39
CA ARG A 45 5.41 -21.43 5.21
C ARG A 45 5.73 -21.77 3.77
N ASP A 46 6.06 -23.03 3.51
CA ASP A 46 6.45 -23.53 2.18
C ASP A 46 5.31 -23.52 1.16
N SER A 47 4.05 -23.50 1.63
CA SER A 47 2.85 -23.54 0.79
C SER A 47 2.01 -22.26 0.84
N VAL A 48 2.37 -21.32 1.73
CA VAL A 48 1.60 -20.09 1.95
C VAL A 48 2.43 -19.01 2.64
N ILE A 49 2.31 -17.78 2.17
CA ILE A 49 2.76 -16.59 2.88
C ILE A 49 1.53 -15.79 3.30
N GLY A 50 1.36 -15.59 4.61
CA GLY A 50 0.30 -14.75 5.18
C GLY A 50 0.86 -13.38 5.54
N LEU A 51 0.19 -12.32 5.09
CA LEU A 51 0.56 -10.93 5.35
C LEU A 51 -0.61 -10.19 6.02
N GLU A 52 -0.27 -9.30 6.94
CA GLU A 52 -1.21 -8.37 7.56
C GLU A 52 -0.97 -6.96 7.00
N TYR A 53 -2.05 -6.26 6.71
CA TYR A 53 -1.98 -4.94 6.10
C TYR A 53 -1.42 -3.94 7.10
N ALA A 54 -0.34 -3.27 6.71
CA ALA A 54 0.21 -2.17 7.50
C ALA A 54 -0.36 -0.85 6.98
N TYR A 55 -0.96 -0.06 7.88
CA TYR A 55 -1.45 1.27 7.52
C TYR A 55 -0.27 2.25 7.46
N PRO A 56 -0.25 3.18 6.48
CA PRO A 56 0.76 4.23 6.48
C PRO A 56 0.65 5.07 7.75
N SER A 57 1.78 5.53 8.28
CA SER A 57 1.83 6.30 9.53
C SER A 57 0.93 7.54 9.47
N GLY A 58 0.26 7.84 10.59
CA GLY A 58 -0.64 8.99 10.69
C GLY A 58 -2.01 8.83 10.01
N THR A 59 -2.36 7.65 9.49
CA THR A 59 -3.69 7.41 8.87
C THR A 59 -4.76 6.88 9.81
N TYR A 60 -4.44 6.64 11.08
CA TYR A 60 -5.42 6.17 12.06
C TYR A 60 -6.44 7.27 12.41
N THR A 61 -7.65 7.10 11.88
CA THR A 61 -8.84 7.85 12.31
C THR A 61 -9.76 6.93 13.10
N PHE A 62 -10.48 7.45 14.11
CA PHE A 62 -11.39 6.66 14.96
C PHE A 62 -12.71 6.29 14.25
N CYS A 63 -12.67 6.08 12.93
CA CYS A 63 -13.85 6.17 12.10
C CYS A 63 -14.20 4.87 11.34
N GLY A 64 -13.75 3.73 11.86
CA GLY A 64 -14.01 2.40 11.26
C GLY A 64 -12.99 2.03 10.18
N PHE A 65 -13.15 0.84 9.61
CA PHE A 65 -12.19 0.23 8.68
C PHE A 65 -12.92 -0.34 7.47
N ALA A 66 -12.31 -0.25 6.29
CA ALA A 66 -12.80 -0.82 5.04
C ALA A 66 -11.69 -1.61 4.33
N GLY A 67 -12.07 -2.51 3.42
CA GLY A 67 -11.13 -3.35 2.67
C GLY A 67 -10.62 -4.58 3.43
N TYR A 68 -9.61 -5.23 2.85
CA TYR A 68 -9.00 -6.47 3.32
C TYR A 68 -7.72 -6.17 4.09
N THR A 69 -7.66 -6.63 5.34
CA THR A 69 -6.49 -6.45 6.21
C THR A 69 -5.51 -7.62 6.13
N ARG A 70 -5.82 -8.65 5.34
CA ARG A 70 -5.00 -9.85 5.21
C ARG A 70 -4.88 -10.27 3.76
N LEU A 71 -3.68 -10.71 3.38
CA LEU A 71 -3.38 -11.32 2.10
C LEU A 71 -2.72 -12.69 2.32
N LYS A 72 -3.11 -13.66 1.51
CA LYS A 72 -2.43 -14.95 1.39
C LYS A 72 -1.86 -15.10 -0.01
N ILE A 73 -0.56 -15.36 -0.09
CA ILE A 73 0.11 -15.79 -1.32
C ILE A 73 0.19 -17.32 -1.27
N LEU A 74 -0.46 -17.98 -2.22
CA LEU A 74 -0.65 -19.44 -2.28
C LEU A 74 0.31 -20.10 -3.30
N GLY A 75 0.59 -21.39 -3.14
CA GLY A 75 1.43 -22.17 -4.04
C GLY A 75 2.76 -22.61 -3.41
N ASP A 76 3.74 -23.03 -4.19
CA ASP A 76 5.09 -23.36 -3.68
C ASP A 76 5.88 -22.06 -3.42
N THR A 77 5.89 -21.61 -2.17
CA THR A 77 6.47 -20.34 -1.74
C THR A 77 7.89 -20.48 -1.22
N ARG A 78 8.51 -21.67 -1.32
CA ARG A 78 9.85 -21.95 -0.75
C ARG A 78 10.93 -21.04 -1.30
N ALA A 79 11.03 -20.93 -2.63
CA ALA A 79 12.05 -20.10 -3.29
C ALA A 79 11.88 -18.62 -2.91
N LEU A 80 10.67 -18.10 -3.05
CA LEU A 80 10.34 -16.71 -2.67
C LEU A 80 10.66 -16.44 -1.19
N THR A 81 10.24 -17.33 -0.29
CA THR A 81 10.52 -17.21 1.15
C THR A 81 12.02 -17.23 1.44
N GLY A 82 12.78 -18.11 0.78
CA GLY A 82 14.23 -18.17 0.90
C GLY A 82 14.90 -16.86 0.49
N HIS A 83 14.49 -16.28 -0.65
CA HIS A 83 14.97 -15.00 -1.13
C HIS A 83 14.65 -13.85 -0.16
N VAL A 84 13.40 -13.74 0.30
CA VAL A 84 12.99 -12.70 1.26
C VAL A 84 13.79 -12.83 2.57
N LYS A 85 13.88 -14.04 3.15
CA LYS A 85 14.61 -14.28 4.41
C LYS A 85 16.10 -13.96 4.28
N SER A 86 16.74 -14.40 3.19
CA SER A 86 18.15 -14.14 2.94
C SER A 86 18.42 -12.63 2.83
N LEU A 87 17.62 -11.93 2.02
CA LEU A 87 17.75 -10.49 1.84
C LEU A 87 17.51 -9.73 3.16
N PHE A 88 16.46 -10.10 3.88
CA PHE A 88 16.11 -9.48 5.15
C PHE A 88 17.25 -9.58 6.16
N LYS A 89 17.81 -10.78 6.34
CA LYS A 89 18.94 -11.03 7.24
C LYS A 89 20.19 -10.24 6.85
N SER A 90 20.48 -10.15 5.55
CA SER A 90 21.60 -9.35 5.03
C SER A 90 21.44 -7.87 5.34
N ARG A 91 20.25 -7.32 5.08
CA ARG A 91 19.99 -5.88 5.22
C ARG A 91 19.77 -5.44 6.66
N ILE A 92 19.15 -6.24 7.53
CA ILE A 92 19.07 -5.92 8.96
C ILE A 92 20.46 -5.73 9.56
N LYS A 93 21.42 -6.62 9.23
CA LYS A 93 22.80 -6.46 9.71
C LYS A 93 23.43 -5.12 9.28
N GLN A 94 23.08 -4.62 8.10
CA GLN A 94 23.58 -3.34 7.58
C GLN A 94 22.86 -2.12 8.17
N GLN A 95 21.62 -2.30 8.66
CA GLN A 95 20.85 -1.25 9.32
C GLN A 95 21.00 -1.26 10.85
N ALA A 96 21.60 -2.31 11.44
CA ALA A 96 21.80 -2.42 12.87
C ALA A 96 22.53 -1.18 13.44
N GLY A 97 21.92 -0.56 14.45
CA GLY A 97 22.43 0.65 15.11
C GLY A 97 22.17 1.96 14.35
N LYS A 98 21.51 1.94 13.20
CA LYS A 98 21.01 3.16 12.57
C LYS A 98 19.68 3.55 13.19
N LYS A 99 19.59 4.84 13.52
CA LYS A 99 18.34 5.49 13.89
C LYS A 99 17.82 6.27 12.70
N TYR A 100 16.51 6.41 12.63
CA TYR A 100 15.86 7.21 11.61
C TYR A 100 15.10 8.33 12.27
N VAL A 101 15.04 9.47 11.61
CA VAL A 101 14.24 10.60 12.07
C VAL A 101 12.90 10.53 11.36
N ASP A 102 11.82 10.39 12.12
CA ASP A 102 10.47 10.35 11.56
C ASP A 102 10.06 11.72 10.98
N ALA A 103 8.85 11.78 10.42
CA ALA A 103 8.30 13.02 9.86
C ALA A 103 8.09 14.14 10.90
N MET A 104 8.08 13.81 12.19
CA MET A 104 7.93 14.74 13.32
C MET A 104 9.27 15.16 13.93
N GLY A 105 10.39 14.61 13.47
CA GLY A 105 11.72 14.93 13.98
C GLY A 105 12.19 14.02 15.13
N PHE A 106 11.48 12.94 15.45
CA PHE A 106 11.85 11.99 16.49
C PHE A 106 12.76 10.89 15.95
N GLU A 107 13.79 10.56 16.72
CA GLU A 107 14.62 9.39 16.43
C GLU A 107 13.87 8.10 16.78
N GLU A 108 13.68 7.23 15.81
CA GLU A 108 13.10 5.91 15.96
C GLU A 108 14.12 4.82 15.61
N ASP A 109 14.00 3.70 16.32
CA ASP A 109 14.71 2.48 15.99
C ASP A 109 14.15 1.88 14.70
N PHE A 110 15.01 1.20 13.96
CA PHE A 110 14.62 0.51 12.74
C PHE A 110 13.50 -0.52 13.02
N ALA A 111 12.29 -0.23 12.55
CA ALA A 111 11.09 -1.03 12.83
C ALA A 111 10.85 -2.19 11.83
N GLY A 112 11.65 -2.28 10.76
CA GLY A 112 11.46 -3.27 9.71
C GLY A 112 11.51 -2.67 8.31
N PHE A 113 11.15 -3.46 7.32
CA PHE A 113 11.10 -3.03 5.93
C PHE A 113 9.66 -2.91 5.45
N HIS A 114 9.39 -1.92 4.61
CA HIS A 114 8.12 -1.88 3.90
C HIS A 114 8.10 -2.96 2.83
N LEU A 115 7.05 -3.78 2.84
CA LEU A 115 6.81 -4.85 1.89
C LEU A 115 5.57 -4.51 1.08
N PHE A 116 5.75 -4.45 -0.23
CA PHE A 116 4.65 -4.28 -1.18
C PHE A 116 4.50 -5.53 -2.02
N VAL A 117 3.29 -6.05 -2.15
CA VAL A 117 2.97 -7.13 -3.09
C VAL A 117 2.33 -6.51 -4.32
N TYR A 118 3.01 -6.63 -5.46
CA TYR A 118 2.55 -6.14 -6.75
C TYR A 118 2.24 -7.32 -7.69
N ASP A 119 1.50 -7.03 -8.75
CA ASP A 119 1.44 -7.91 -9.92
C ASP A 119 2.85 -8.20 -10.46
N ARG A 120 3.10 -9.43 -10.92
CA ARG A 120 4.43 -9.86 -11.39
C ARG A 120 4.96 -9.02 -12.57
N SER A 121 4.07 -8.42 -13.36
CA SER A 121 4.45 -7.56 -14.49
C SER A 121 4.71 -6.10 -14.10
N PHE A 122 4.49 -5.72 -12.84
CA PHE A 122 4.76 -4.36 -12.38
C PHE A 122 6.23 -3.98 -12.60
N VAL A 123 6.46 -2.80 -13.16
CA VAL A 123 7.80 -2.23 -13.36
C VAL A 123 7.78 -0.82 -12.84
N CYS A 124 8.74 -0.42 -12.00
CA CYS A 124 8.87 0.97 -11.57
C CYS A 124 9.36 1.84 -12.74
N SER A 125 8.61 2.88 -13.08
CA SER A 125 8.86 3.76 -14.24
C SER A 125 8.47 5.23 -13.95
N SER A 126 8.31 6.05 -15.00
CA SER A 126 7.67 7.38 -14.93
C SER A 126 6.17 7.34 -14.73
N GLU A 127 5.52 6.26 -15.17
CA GLU A 127 4.07 6.11 -15.15
C GLU A 127 3.60 5.26 -13.97
N SER A 128 4.52 4.49 -13.37
CA SER A 128 4.27 3.56 -12.27
C SER A 128 5.33 3.74 -11.18
N ARG A 129 4.92 4.06 -9.96
CA ARG A 129 5.82 4.28 -8.81
C ARG A 129 5.45 3.39 -7.64
N ILE A 130 6.44 3.04 -6.84
CA ILE A 130 6.25 2.22 -5.64
C ILE A 130 5.49 3.01 -4.58
N GLY A 131 4.56 2.36 -3.89
CA GLY A 131 3.78 2.98 -2.82
C GLY A 131 2.70 3.94 -3.34
N LEU A 132 2.37 3.94 -4.63
CA LEU A 132 1.19 4.60 -5.18
C LEU A 132 0.14 3.56 -5.57
N LYS A 133 -1.10 3.75 -5.10
CA LYS A 133 -2.15 2.71 -5.19
C LYS A 133 -2.61 2.51 -6.62
N TYR A 134 -2.69 3.56 -7.43
CA TYR A 134 -3.27 3.53 -8.79
C TYR A 134 -4.66 2.87 -8.83
N ASN A 135 -5.30 2.89 -10.01
CA ASN A 135 -6.55 2.18 -10.29
C ASN A 135 -7.66 2.32 -9.23
N GLU A 136 -8.24 3.53 -9.16
CA GLU A 136 -9.33 3.87 -8.23
C GLU A 136 -10.72 3.31 -8.60
N ASP A 137 -10.79 2.27 -9.44
CA ASP A 137 -12.08 1.70 -9.86
C ASP A 137 -12.81 0.94 -8.74
N TRP A 138 -12.27 0.94 -7.52
CA TRP A 138 -12.87 0.33 -6.34
C TRP A 138 -14.29 0.85 -6.06
N VAL A 139 -14.62 2.11 -6.41
CA VAL A 139 -16.00 2.62 -6.31
C VAL A 139 -16.93 1.81 -7.21
N SER A 140 -16.53 1.59 -8.47
CA SER A 140 -17.31 0.82 -9.44
C SER A 140 -17.38 -0.64 -9.05
N LEU A 141 -16.24 -1.25 -8.70
CA LEU A 141 -16.15 -2.64 -8.22
C LEU A 141 -17.03 -2.87 -6.99
N GLN A 142 -17.15 -1.87 -6.11
CA GLN A 142 -18.00 -1.96 -4.92
C GLN A 142 -19.48 -1.94 -5.30
N ASN A 143 -19.84 -1.06 -6.22
CA ASN A 143 -21.20 -0.97 -6.72
C ASN A 143 -21.63 -2.28 -7.39
N GLU A 144 -20.75 -2.88 -8.18
CA GLU A 144 -20.97 -4.17 -8.83
C GLU A 144 -21.08 -5.31 -7.81
N ALA A 145 -20.12 -5.41 -6.87
CA ALA A 145 -20.08 -6.50 -5.90
C ALA A 145 -21.23 -6.46 -4.88
N LEU A 146 -21.73 -5.28 -4.52
CA LEU A 146 -22.81 -5.13 -3.54
C LEU A 146 -24.20 -5.00 -4.17
N GLY A 147 -24.29 -4.82 -5.49
CA GLY A 147 -25.58 -4.63 -6.19
C GLY A 147 -26.40 -3.45 -5.66
N LEU A 148 -25.75 -2.45 -5.07
CA LEU A 148 -26.43 -1.37 -4.35
C LEU A 148 -27.07 -0.35 -5.32
N PRO A 149 -28.28 0.14 -5.01
CA PRO A 149 -28.87 1.27 -5.72
C PRO A 149 -27.97 2.51 -5.65
N ALA A 150 -28.02 3.36 -6.69
CA ALA A 150 -27.17 4.54 -6.79
C ALA A 150 -27.22 5.48 -5.57
N ALA A 151 -28.36 5.54 -4.88
CA ALA A 151 -28.59 6.36 -3.69
C ALA A 151 -27.95 5.81 -2.40
N GLN A 152 -27.51 4.54 -2.39
CA GLN A 152 -26.82 3.90 -1.25
C GLN A 152 -25.32 3.73 -1.50
N ARG A 153 -24.80 4.33 -2.58
CA ARG A 153 -23.37 4.38 -2.86
C ARG A 153 -22.72 5.27 -1.81
N GLY A 154 -22.09 4.64 -0.82
CA GLY A 154 -21.37 5.36 0.23
C GLY A 154 -20.22 6.17 -0.34
N SER A 155 -19.86 7.26 0.34
CA SER A 155 -18.65 8.03 0.05
C SER A 155 -17.46 7.32 0.72
N ALA A 156 -16.75 6.42 0.03
CA ALA A 156 -15.40 6.12 0.50
C ALA A 156 -14.53 7.33 0.20
N ARG A 157 -13.75 7.74 1.20
CA ARG A 157 -12.70 8.71 0.96
C ARG A 157 -11.53 7.97 0.35
N PHE A 158 -11.02 8.51 -0.75
CA PHE A 158 -9.75 8.08 -1.30
C PHE A 158 -8.66 8.19 -0.21
N THR A 159 -7.99 7.08 0.09
CA THR A 159 -6.85 7.04 1.00
C THR A 159 -5.59 6.85 0.19
N THR A 160 -4.72 7.86 0.26
CA THR A 160 -3.41 7.80 -0.38
C THR A 160 -2.43 7.14 0.57
N PHE A 161 -1.47 6.41 0.01
CA PHE A 161 -0.36 5.91 0.79
C PHE A 161 0.69 7.01 1.03
N VAL A 162 0.91 7.87 0.03
CA VAL A 162 1.70 9.11 0.18
C VAL A 162 0.81 10.32 -0.11
N SER A 163 0.64 11.19 0.88
CA SER A 163 -0.36 12.27 0.87
C SER A 163 0.10 13.59 0.23
N THR A 164 1.29 13.63 -0.38
CA THR A 164 1.75 14.84 -1.08
C THR A 164 0.90 15.13 -2.31
N ALA A 165 0.64 16.40 -2.61
CA ALA A 165 -0.18 16.79 -3.77
C ALA A 165 0.35 16.21 -5.10
N GLY A 166 1.67 16.11 -5.25
CA GLY A 166 2.29 15.51 -6.44
C GLY A 166 2.07 14.00 -6.55
N ALA A 167 2.02 13.28 -5.42
CA ALA A 167 1.70 11.85 -5.40
C ALA A 167 0.25 11.61 -5.81
N VAL A 168 -0.69 12.38 -5.23
CA VAL A 168 -2.13 12.30 -5.58
C VAL A 168 -2.37 12.59 -7.05
N ALA A 169 -1.77 13.67 -7.56
CA ALA A 169 -1.91 14.02 -8.97
C ALA A 169 -1.34 12.93 -9.89
N HIS A 170 -0.23 12.29 -9.50
CA HIS A 170 0.38 11.19 -10.25
C HIS A 170 -0.51 9.93 -10.22
N GLU A 171 -1.04 9.55 -9.06
CA GLU A 171 -1.99 8.44 -8.93
C GLU A 171 -3.18 8.61 -9.87
N TRP A 172 -3.79 9.81 -9.89
CA TRP A 172 -4.94 10.11 -10.74
C TRP A 172 -4.59 10.11 -12.23
N GLN A 173 -3.46 10.71 -12.59
CA GLN A 173 -3.03 10.80 -13.98
C GLN A 173 -2.80 9.41 -14.60
N TYR A 174 -2.27 8.47 -13.82
CA TYR A 174 -1.85 7.14 -14.29
C TYR A 174 -2.74 6.02 -13.74
N ALA A 175 -3.91 6.34 -13.19
CA ALA A 175 -4.78 5.38 -12.51
C ALA A 175 -5.13 4.18 -13.41
N ALA A 176 -5.43 4.43 -14.68
CA ALA A 176 -5.82 3.40 -15.64
C ALA A 176 -4.64 2.68 -16.32
N SER A 177 -3.41 3.18 -16.17
CA SER A 177 -2.23 2.60 -16.86
C SER A 177 -1.50 1.54 -16.02
N VAL A 178 -1.76 1.47 -14.71
CA VAL A 178 -1.16 0.48 -13.83
C VAL A 178 -2.22 -0.55 -13.44
N PRO A 179 -2.04 -1.84 -13.76
CA PRO A 179 -3.02 -2.86 -13.41
C PRO A 179 -3.11 -3.02 -11.89
N GLY A 180 -4.32 -3.31 -11.41
CA GLY A 180 -4.55 -3.72 -10.03
C GLY A 180 -3.91 -5.08 -9.73
N LEU A 181 -3.62 -5.33 -8.46
CA LEU A 181 -3.15 -6.62 -7.98
C LEU A 181 -4.26 -7.68 -8.21
N PRO A 182 -3.99 -8.77 -8.97
CA PRO A 182 -5.02 -9.72 -9.40
C PRO A 182 -5.41 -10.69 -8.28
N THR A 183 -6.03 -10.15 -7.23
CA THR A 183 -6.47 -10.90 -6.07
C THR A 183 -7.83 -11.55 -6.29
N ARG A 184 -7.99 -12.77 -5.75
CA ARG A 184 -9.29 -13.38 -5.51
C ARG A 184 -9.73 -12.94 -4.12
N VAL A 185 -10.95 -12.41 -4.03
CA VAL A 185 -11.51 -12.00 -2.74
C VAL A 185 -12.73 -12.84 -2.38
N PRO A 186 -12.91 -13.19 -1.10
CA PRO A 186 -14.12 -13.87 -0.64
C PRO A 186 -15.36 -13.09 -1.06
N MET A 187 -16.33 -13.76 -1.70
CA MET A 187 -17.62 -13.15 -1.98
C MET A 187 -18.36 -12.90 -0.66
N GLY A 188 -18.69 -11.65 -0.36
CA GLY A 188 -19.48 -11.31 0.81
C GLY A 188 -19.74 -9.80 0.94
N PRO A 189 -20.90 -9.38 1.45
CA PRO A 189 -21.20 -7.98 1.68
C PRO A 189 -20.36 -7.49 2.86
N GLY A 190 -19.34 -6.65 2.62
CA GLY A 190 -18.63 -6.06 3.76
C GLY A 190 -17.41 -5.21 3.48
N TRP A 191 -16.76 -5.33 2.33
CA TRP A 191 -15.51 -4.59 2.09
C TRP A 191 -15.71 -3.09 1.80
N GLY A 192 -16.96 -2.61 1.70
CA GLY A 192 -17.29 -1.20 1.45
C GLY A 192 -17.15 -0.27 2.67
N PRO A 193 -17.29 1.06 2.49
CA PRO A 193 -17.05 2.12 3.50
C PRO A 193 -17.97 2.11 4.73
N ALA A 194 -18.94 1.19 4.76
CA ALA A 194 -19.89 1.00 5.86
C ALA A 194 -20.10 -0.49 6.20
N GLY A 195 -19.29 -1.38 5.63
CA GLY A 195 -19.36 -2.81 5.91
C GLY A 195 -18.44 -3.23 7.06
N PRO A 196 -18.66 -4.40 7.68
CA PRO A 196 -17.74 -4.94 8.67
C PRO A 196 -16.38 -5.26 8.05
N VAL A 197 -15.31 -5.18 8.84
CA VAL A 197 -13.97 -5.62 8.42
C VAL A 197 -14.05 -7.04 7.88
N VAL A 198 -13.58 -7.23 6.65
CA VAL A 198 -13.51 -8.57 6.07
C VAL A 198 -12.29 -9.28 6.64
N HIS A 199 -12.54 -10.18 7.59
CA HIS A 199 -11.47 -10.98 8.21
C HIS A 199 -10.93 -12.10 7.31
N GLY A 200 -11.65 -12.43 6.23
CA GLY A 200 -11.19 -13.37 5.22
C GLY A 200 -10.06 -12.76 4.39
N PRO A 201 -8.95 -13.48 4.13
CA PRO A 201 -7.83 -12.94 3.38
C PRO A 201 -8.20 -12.78 1.90
N ALA A 202 -7.68 -11.73 1.27
CA ALA A 202 -7.49 -11.75 -0.17
C ALA A 202 -6.48 -12.86 -0.52
N GLU A 203 -6.65 -13.52 -1.65
CA GLU A 203 -5.81 -14.64 -2.06
C GLU A 203 -5.19 -14.39 -3.43
N ILE A 204 -3.94 -14.79 -3.61
CA ILE A 204 -3.22 -14.65 -4.89
C ILE A 204 -2.22 -15.79 -5.04
N GLU A 205 -2.00 -16.25 -6.27
CA GLU A 205 -1.00 -17.27 -6.57
C GLU A 205 0.42 -16.66 -6.55
N VAL A 206 1.40 -17.38 -6.00
CA VAL A 206 2.81 -16.95 -5.94
C VAL A 206 3.35 -16.59 -7.32
N LYS A 207 2.90 -17.30 -8.36
CA LYS A 207 3.34 -17.06 -9.75
C LYS A 207 2.84 -15.74 -10.33
N ALA A 208 1.80 -15.15 -9.76
CA ALA A 208 1.19 -13.91 -10.23
C ALA A 208 1.77 -12.65 -9.55
N VAL A 209 2.70 -12.80 -8.60
CA VAL A 209 3.18 -11.67 -7.80
C VAL A 209 4.68 -11.46 -7.91
N GLN A 210 5.09 -10.23 -7.59
CA GLN A 210 6.42 -9.92 -7.12
C GLN A 210 6.31 -9.21 -5.77
N ILE A 211 7.28 -9.46 -4.90
CA ILE A 211 7.45 -8.69 -3.66
C ILE A 211 8.43 -7.57 -3.94
N VAL A 212 8.01 -6.33 -3.67
CA VAL A 212 8.88 -5.16 -3.65
C VAL A 212 9.22 -4.83 -2.20
N LEU A 213 10.49 -4.97 -1.84
CA LEU A 213 10.99 -4.67 -0.50
C LEU A 213 11.72 -3.33 -0.48
N VAL A 214 11.32 -2.45 0.43
CA VAL A 214 11.86 -1.11 0.56
C VAL A 214 12.51 -0.96 1.95
N PRO A 215 13.85 -0.87 2.01
CA PRO A 215 14.55 -0.65 3.28
C PRO A 215 14.49 0.77 3.82
N GLU A 216 14.14 1.74 2.96
CA GLU A 216 14.04 3.14 3.32
C GLU A 216 12.73 3.37 4.09
N PRO A 217 12.77 3.90 5.33
CA PRO A 217 11.56 4.21 6.07
C PRO A 217 10.77 5.37 5.46
N ASP A 218 11.45 6.34 4.84
CA ASP A 218 10.76 7.41 4.12
C ASP A 218 10.49 7.04 2.65
N ILE A 219 9.35 6.39 2.42
CA ILE A 219 8.89 6.00 1.09
C ILE A 219 8.76 7.21 0.14
N ALA A 220 8.55 8.42 0.66
CA ALA A 220 8.47 9.61 -0.19
C ALA A 220 9.78 9.85 -0.95
N LYS A 221 10.95 9.43 -0.42
CA LYS A 221 12.23 9.50 -1.14
C LYS A 221 12.25 8.63 -2.39
N LEU A 222 11.58 7.48 -2.39
CA LEU A 222 11.45 6.65 -3.60
C LEU A 222 10.62 7.36 -4.67
N LEU A 223 9.53 8.02 -4.26
CA LEU A 223 8.70 8.81 -5.19
C LEU A 223 9.45 10.00 -5.77
N GLN A 224 10.32 10.62 -4.97
CA GLN A 224 11.15 11.75 -5.38
C GLN A 224 12.37 11.33 -6.22
N ARG A 225 12.63 10.01 -6.36
CA ARG A 225 13.77 9.45 -7.09
C ARG A 225 15.09 9.98 -6.56
N THR A 226 15.20 10.05 -5.24
CA THR A 226 16.41 10.53 -4.58
C THR A 226 17.58 9.60 -4.91
N PRO A 227 18.72 10.13 -5.41
CA PRO A 227 19.92 9.32 -5.64
C PRO A 227 20.33 8.56 -4.38
N GLY A 228 20.73 7.30 -4.55
CA GLY A 228 21.08 6.42 -3.43
C GLY A 228 19.90 5.73 -2.73
N SER A 229 18.65 6.10 -3.04
CA SER A 229 17.50 5.29 -2.61
C SER A 229 17.47 3.98 -3.39
N GLU A 230 17.32 2.88 -2.66
CA GLU A 230 17.33 1.51 -3.18
C GLU A 230 16.03 0.76 -2.81
N PHE A 231 15.66 -0.23 -3.62
CA PHE A 231 14.62 -1.20 -3.33
C PHE A 231 14.91 -2.53 -4.03
N PHE A 232 14.20 -3.59 -3.65
CA PHE A 232 14.37 -4.92 -4.23
C PHE A 232 13.08 -5.39 -4.87
N SER A 233 13.16 -5.99 -6.04
CA SER A 233 12.09 -6.83 -6.58
C SER A 233 12.47 -8.30 -6.37
N ILE A 234 11.55 -9.08 -5.84
CA ILE A 234 11.76 -10.45 -5.37
C ILE A 234 10.67 -11.33 -5.98
N THR A 235 11.09 -12.36 -6.70
CA THR A 235 10.22 -13.42 -7.20
C THR A 235 10.78 -14.79 -6.80
N GLU A 236 10.08 -15.85 -7.20
CA GLU A 236 10.61 -17.22 -7.12
C GLU A 236 11.88 -17.43 -7.98
N ASP A 237 12.12 -16.59 -8.98
CA ASP A 237 13.28 -16.71 -9.89
C ASP A 237 14.55 -16.06 -9.34
N GLY A 238 14.41 -15.11 -8.41
CA GLY A 238 15.56 -14.39 -7.86
C GLY A 238 15.23 -13.05 -7.23
N VAL A 239 16.28 -12.28 -6.98
CA VAL A 239 16.22 -10.95 -6.39
C VAL A 239 16.95 -9.97 -7.30
N VAL A 240 16.31 -8.83 -7.57
CA VAL A 240 16.89 -7.72 -8.33
C VAL A 240 16.98 -6.51 -7.41
N LEU A 241 18.17 -5.94 -7.29
CA LEU A 241 18.39 -4.66 -6.61
C LEU A 241 18.22 -3.53 -7.62
N TRP A 242 17.39 -2.56 -7.24
CA TRP A 242 17.11 -1.34 -7.98
C TRP A 242 17.62 -0.13 -7.22
N GLY A 243 18.06 0.90 -7.95
CA GLY A 243 18.48 2.16 -7.34
C GLY A 243 18.50 3.31 -8.34
N TRP A 244 18.44 4.53 -7.82
CA TRP A 244 18.53 5.75 -8.63
C TRP A 244 19.98 6.26 -8.68
N ASP A 245 20.49 6.48 -9.90
CA ASP A 245 21.79 7.11 -10.10
C ASP A 245 21.74 8.63 -9.86
N GLU A 246 22.90 9.30 -9.92
CA GLU A 246 23.03 10.76 -9.78
C GLU A 246 22.20 11.56 -10.80
N ARG A 247 21.84 10.93 -11.93
CA ARG A 247 20.99 11.53 -12.97
C ARG A 247 19.52 11.16 -12.79
N ARG A 248 19.15 10.54 -11.66
CA ARG A 248 17.82 10.03 -11.33
C ARG A 248 17.29 9.05 -12.37
N LYS A 249 18.18 8.29 -13.01
CA LYS A 249 17.80 7.15 -13.85
C LYS A 249 17.80 5.89 -13.00
N LEU A 250 16.76 5.08 -13.22
CA LEU A 250 16.61 3.80 -12.53
C LEU A 250 17.61 2.81 -13.11
N GLN A 251 18.40 2.19 -12.25
CA GLN A 251 19.35 1.14 -12.60
C GLN A 251 18.93 -0.15 -11.89
N SER A 252 19.27 -1.29 -12.47
CA SER A 252 19.08 -2.60 -11.85
C SER A 252 20.33 -3.46 -11.96
N LYS A 253 20.46 -4.38 -11.01
CA LYS A 253 21.42 -5.48 -11.07
C LYS A 253 20.88 -6.69 -10.31
N PRO A 254 21.24 -7.93 -10.71
CA PRO A 254 20.99 -9.09 -9.88
C PRO A 254 21.56 -8.88 -8.48
N TRP A 255 20.81 -9.26 -7.45
CA TRP A 255 21.33 -9.26 -6.09
C TRP A 255 22.29 -10.45 -5.96
N PRO A 256 23.56 -10.23 -5.56
CA PRO A 256 24.57 -11.28 -5.55
C PRO A 256 24.30 -12.40 -4.53
N GLY A 257 23.32 -12.21 -3.62
CA GLY A 257 23.19 -13.05 -2.43
C GLY A 257 24.33 -12.78 -1.44
N ASP A 258 24.19 -13.38 -0.27
CA ASP A 258 25.31 -13.58 0.67
C ASP A 258 25.66 -15.08 0.67
#